data_AF-A0A7C4AHU4-F1
#
_entry.id   AF-A0A7C4AHU4-F1
#
_cell.length_a   1.000
_cell.length_b   1.000
_cell.length_c   1.000
_cell.angle_alpha   90.00
_cell.angle_beta   90.00
_cell.angle_gamma   90.00
#
_symmetry.space_group_name_H-M   'P 1'
#
loop_
_entity.id
_entity.type
_entity.pdbx_description
1 polymer ?
#
loop_
_entity_poly.entity_id
_entity_poly.type
_entity_poly.pdbx_seq_one_letter_code
_entity_poly.pdbx_strand_id
1 'polypeptide(L)'
;MEASNRRADFRVEVPPVFLNELAIWFCREKDYVRLSASELGRPHLTLTRLGSGSMTVSDLSIRGMGMHVTLPPQATAKLTSAKACFIYLQLADPTADDPYGILSVFTYSALVRVASREDGIFLGARFVRFAVGSRLEKTLEFLDAQSCGVTALARWCDNVARGAMAEPGRHRAGLDMDHLLEEVEAALASAGTQSGENT
;
A
#
# COMPACT_ATOMS: atom_id res chain seq x y z
N MET A 1 -27.10 -14.91 22.97
CA MET A 1 -26.79 -14.89 21.52
C MET A 1 -25.45 -14.19 21.37
N GLU A 2 -24.36 -14.94 21.52
CA GLU A 2 -23.01 -14.40 21.37
C GLU A 2 -22.71 -14.25 19.89
N ALA A 3 -22.53 -13.00 19.43
CA ALA A 3 -22.05 -12.73 18.10
C ALA A 3 -20.62 -13.28 18.01
N SER A 4 -20.47 -14.48 17.43
CA SER A 4 -19.16 -15.08 17.17
C SER A 4 -18.30 -14.05 16.44
N ASN A 5 -17.21 -13.63 17.06
CA ASN A 5 -16.24 -12.69 16.51
C ASN A 5 -15.52 -13.37 15.32
N ARG A 6 -16.17 -13.40 14.15
CA ARG A 6 -15.68 -14.04 12.90
C ARG A 6 -14.63 -13.18 12.18
N ARG A 7 -13.69 -12.57 12.89
CA ARG A 7 -12.49 -12.02 12.23
C ARG A 7 -11.48 -13.15 12.13
N ALA A 8 -11.32 -13.69 10.93
CA ALA A 8 -10.56 -14.91 10.67
C ALA A 8 -9.04 -14.77 10.88
N ASP A 9 -8.52 -13.54 10.98
CA ASP A 9 -7.09 -13.30 11.18
C ASP A 9 -6.84 -12.25 12.26
N PHE A 10 -5.78 -12.47 13.03
CA PHE A 10 -5.26 -11.53 14.02
C PHE A 10 -4.86 -10.22 13.34
N ARG A 11 -5.26 -9.08 13.91
CA ARG A 11 -4.96 -7.74 13.38
C ARG A 11 -4.36 -6.90 14.49
N VAL A 12 -3.33 -6.14 14.16
CA VAL A 12 -2.70 -5.18 15.07
C VAL A 12 -3.13 -3.77 14.71
N GLU A 13 -3.29 -2.92 15.72
CA GLU A 13 -3.27 -1.48 15.50
C GLU A 13 -1.89 -1.08 14.99
N VAL A 14 -1.81 -0.14 14.06
CA VAL A 14 -0.53 0.33 13.51
C VAL A 14 -0.16 1.66 14.16
N PRO A 15 0.82 1.68 15.08
CA PRO A 15 1.34 2.93 15.62
C PRO A 15 1.84 3.85 14.51
N PRO A 16 1.46 5.14 14.49
CA PRO A 16 1.89 6.08 13.46
C PRO A 16 3.41 6.18 13.29
N VAL A 17 4.16 5.95 14.38
CA VAL A 17 5.63 5.98 14.39
C VAL A 17 6.26 4.92 13.48
N PHE A 18 5.55 3.81 13.22
CA PHE A 18 6.06 2.75 12.36
C PHE A 18 5.64 2.89 10.90
N LEU A 19 4.80 3.85 10.55
CA LEU A 19 4.37 4.07 9.17
C LEU A 19 5.26 5.14 8.51
N ASN A 20 6.18 4.71 7.66
CA ASN A 20 7.09 5.61 6.96
C ASN A 20 6.44 6.19 5.69
N GLU A 21 5.82 5.34 4.88
CA GLU A 21 5.24 5.71 3.59
C GLU A 21 3.97 4.88 3.31
N LEU A 22 3.00 5.50 2.64
CA LEU A 22 1.80 4.84 2.14
C LEU A 22 1.39 5.46 0.82
N ALA A 23 1.08 4.65 -0.19
CA ALA A 23 0.53 5.12 -1.45
C ALA A 23 -0.58 4.21 -1.96
N ILE A 24 -1.60 4.80 -2.57
CA ILE A 24 -2.81 4.09 -3.01
C ILE A 24 -3.17 4.43 -4.44
N TRP A 25 -3.37 3.39 -5.25
CA TRP A 25 -3.91 3.49 -6.59
C TRP A 25 -5.27 2.81 -6.66
N PHE A 26 -6.35 3.60 -6.67
CA PHE A 26 -7.68 3.06 -6.94
C PHE A 26 -7.78 2.53 -8.37
N CYS A 27 -8.28 1.31 -8.52
CA CYS A 27 -8.41 0.66 -9.81
C CYS A 27 -9.67 -0.21 -9.90
N ARG A 28 -9.98 -0.62 -11.13
CA ARG A 28 -11.01 -1.63 -11.36
C ARG A 28 -10.46 -3.00 -10.97
N GLU A 29 -11.37 -3.91 -10.63
CA GLU A 29 -11.00 -5.29 -10.39
C GLU A 29 -10.52 -5.95 -11.69
N LYS A 30 -9.32 -6.54 -11.66
CA LYS A 30 -8.68 -7.26 -12.76
C LYS A 30 -7.70 -8.26 -12.16
N ASP A 31 -7.50 -9.38 -12.84
CA ASP A 31 -6.49 -10.35 -12.44
C ASP A 31 -5.08 -9.90 -12.87
N TYR A 32 -4.40 -9.14 -12.02
CA TYR A 32 -3.05 -8.63 -12.29
C TYR A 32 -1.98 -9.66 -11.97
N VAL A 33 -1.32 -10.22 -12.99
CA VAL A 33 -0.15 -11.09 -12.82
C VAL A 33 1.15 -10.28 -12.90
N ARG A 34 1.12 -9.18 -13.67
CA ARG A 34 2.24 -8.26 -13.88
C ARG A 34 1.72 -6.84 -14.04
N LEU A 35 2.51 -5.85 -13.65
CA LEU A 35 2.21 -4.42 -13.79
C LEU A 35 3.49 -3.64 -14.10
N SER A 36 3.49 -2.85 -15.16
CA SER A 36 4.60 -1.91 -15.43
C SER A 36 4.44 -0.60 -14.67
N ALA A 37 5.54 0.15 -14.52
CA ALA A 37 5.49 1.51 -13.95
C ALA A 37 4.56 2.43 -14.76
N SER A 38 4.55 2.31 -16.09
CA SER A 38 3.68 3.10 -16.97
C SER A 38 2.19 2.77 -16.78
N GLU A 39 1.84 1.50 -16.58
CA GLU A 39 0.46 1.08 -16.29
C GLU A 39 0.02 1.49 -14.87
N LEU A 40 0.94 1.48 -13.90
CA LEU A 40 0.64 1.88 -12.53
C LEU A 40 0.26 3.37 -12.46
N GLY A 41 1.02 4.22 -13.15
CA GLY A 41 0.79 5.66 -13.15
C GLY A 41 0.95 6.31 -11.77
N ARG A 42 0.49 7.55 -11.62
CA ARG A 42 0.59 8.29 -10.35
C ARG A 42 -0.41 7.76 -9.30
N PRO A 43 -0.03 7.70 -8.02
CA PRO A 43 -0.95 7.34 -6.95
C PRO A 43 -2.05 8.40 -6.80
N HIS A 44 -3.22 7.94 -6.36
CA HIS A 44 -4.34 8.83 -6.05
C HIS A 44 -4.19 9.45 -4.66
N LEU A 45 -3.46 8.78 -3.75
CA LEU A 45 -3.15 9.24 -2.40
C LEU A 45 -1.74 8.84 -2.03
N THR A 46 -1.05 9.73 -1.32
CA THR A 46 0.28 9.47 -0.75
C THR A 46 0.39 10.08 0.64
N LEU A 47 0.96 9.32 1.56
CA LEU A 47 1.44 9.78 2.85
C LEU A 47 2.97 9.89 2.73
N THR A 48 3.41 10.98 2.12
CA THR A 48 4.82 11.39 2.06
C THR A 48 4.90 12.91 2.25
N ARG A 49 6.11 13.47 2.35
CA ARG A 49 6.33 14.94 2.36
C ARG A 49 5.70 15.67 1.17
N LEU A 50 5.46 14.97 0.07
CA LEU A 50 4.91 15.50 -1.18
C LEU A 50 3.40 15.18 -1.37
N GLY A 51 2.77 14.54 -0.38
CA GLY A 51 1.41 14.04 -0.51
C GLY A 51 0.30 15.08 -0.38
N SER A 52 -0.87 14.71 -0.91
CA SER A 52 -2.12 15.45 -0.73
C SER A 52 -3.16 14.58 -0.03
N GLY A 53 -3.77 15.10 1.04
CA GLY A 53 -4.69 14.38 1.92
C GLY A 53 -4.06 13.91 3.22
N SER A 54 -4.88 13.42 4.15
CA SER A 54 -4.46 12.76 5.38
C SER A 54 -4.87 11.29 5.33
N MET A 55 -3.95 10.39 5.66
CA MET A 55 -4.23 8.96 5.76
C MET A 55 -3.72 8.46 7.10
N THR A 56 -4.50 7.58 7.74
CA THR A 56 -4.05 6.84 8.92
C THR A 56 -4.38 5.37 8.71
N VAL A 57 -3.42 4.49 9.00
CA VAL A 57 -3.66 3.05 9.02
C VAL A 57 -4.18 2.72 10.41
N SER A 58 -5.43 2.26 10.49
CA SER A 58 -6.05 1.93 11.77
C SER A 58 -5.72 0.52 12.22
N ASP A 59 -5.65 -0.43 11.29
CA ASP A 59 -5.26 -1.80 11.60
C ASP A 59 -4.60 -2.52 10.41
N LEU A 60 -3.80 -3.53 10.72
CA LEU A 60 -3.08 -4.34 9.75
C LEU A 60 -3.08 -5.81 10.14
N SER A 61 -3.22 -6.68 9.15
CA SER A 61 -2.97 -8.11 9.27
C SER A 61 -2.27 -8.63 8.02
N ILE A 62 -1.88 -9.90 8.05
CA ILE A 62 -1.32 -10.59 6.88
C ILE A 62 -2.29 -10.68 5.68
N ARG A 63 -3.58 -10.41 5.89
CA ARG A 63 -4.62 -10.51 4.85
C ARG A 63 -5.24 -9.19 4.46
N GLY A 64 -4.94 -8.09 5.14
CA GLY A 64 -5.56 -6.83 4.80
C GLY A 64 -5.33 -5.73 5.82
N MET A 65 -5.77 -4.52 5.46
CA MET A 65 -5.64 -3.34 6.29
C MET A 65 -6.93 -2.51 6.32
N GLY A 66 -7.11 -1.82 7.44
CA GLY A 66 -8.09 -0.77 7.61
C GLY A 66 -7.39 0.58 7.64
N MET A 67 -7.98 1.58 6.99
CA MET A 67 -7.43 2.93 6.94
C MET A 67 -8.54 3.97 6.97
N HIS A 68 -8.24 5.12 7.55
CA HIS A 68 -9.04 6.33 7.44
C HIS A 68 -8.33 7.28 6.49
N VAL A 69 -9.07 7.84 5.54
CA VAL A 69 -8.52 8.73 4.52
C VAL A 69 -9.40 9.95 4.32
N THR A 70 -8.77 11.10 4.16
CA THR A 70 -9.40 12.32 3.64
C THR A 70 -9.02 12.46 2.17
N LEU A 71 -9.99 12.33 1.29
CA LEU A 71 -9.76 12.33 -0.15
C LEU A 71 -9.90 13.72 -0.75
N PRO A 72 -8.97 14.15 -1.63
CA PRO A 72 -9.23 15.28 -2.51
C PRO A 72 -10.31 14.91 -3.55
N PRO A 73 -11.03 15.89 -4.14
CA PRO A 73 -12.14 15.64 -5.06
C PRO A 73 -11.81 14.67 -6.21
N GLN A 74 -10.60 14.78 -6.79
CA GLN A 74 -10.17 13.88 -7.87
C GLN A 74 -10.04 12.42 -7.43
N ALA A 75 -9.60 12.15 -6.19
CA ALA A 75 -9.47 10.80 -5.67
C ALA A 75 -10.84 10.21 -5.29
N THR A 76 -11.77 11.06 -4.80
CA THR A 76 -13.15 10.67 -4.51
C THR A 76 -13.84 10.14 -5.78
N ALA A 77 -13.71 10.82 -6.91
CA ALA A 77 -14.28 10.37 -8.18
C ALA A 77 -13.70 9.03 -8.67
N LYS A 78 -12.45 8.72 -8.33
CA LYS A 78 -11.82 7.44 -8.67
C LYS A 78 -12.33 6.32 -7.77
N LEU A 79 -12.43 6.59 -6.47
CA LEU A 79 -12.94 5.65 -5.47
C LEU A 79 -14.36 5.16 -5.82
N THR A 80 -15.26 6.03 -6.29
CA THR A 80 -16.64 5.62 -6.62
C THR A 80 -16.72 4.53 -7.70
N SER A 81 -15.73 4.45 -8.58
CA SER A 81 -15.64 3.44 -9.63
C SER A 81 -14.73 2.25 -9.27
N ALA A 82 -14.04 2.33 -8.13
CA ALA A 82 -13.03 1.37 -7.74
C ALA A 82 -13.65 0.18 -7.00
N LYS A 83 -13.18 -1.00 -7.35
CA LYS A 83 -13.46 -2.26 -6.62
C LYS A 83 -12.20 -2.84 -5.99
N ALA A 84 -11.04 -2.34 -6.41
CA ALA A 84 -9.74 -2.77 -5.97
C ALA A 84 -8.80 -1.57 -5.86
N CYS A 85 -7.65 -1.80 -5.26
CA CYS A 85 -6.55 -0.84 -5.26
C CYS A 85 -5.20 -1.54 -5.25
N PHE A 86 -4.19 -0.85 -5.74
CA PHE A 86 -2.82 -1.13 -5.34
C PHE A 86 -2.49 -0.34 -4.08
N ILE A 87 -1.79 -0.98 -3.16
CA ILE A 87 -1.32 -0.34 -1.92
C ILE A 87 0.16 -0.62 -1.79
N TYR A 88 0.95 0.44 -1.70
CA TYR A 88 2.31 0.37 -1.23
C TYR A 88 2.37 0.85 0.22
N LEU A 89 3.09 0.10 1.06
CA LEU A 89 3.28 0.35 2.47
C LEU A 89 4.75 0.20 2.81
N GLN A 90 5.33 1.19 3.48
CA GLN A 90 6.66 1.09 4.08
C GLN A 90 6.53 1.21 5.60
N LEU A 91 6.95 0.17 6.30
CA LEU A 91 6.92 0.10 7.75
C LEU A 91 8.34 0.07 8.31
N ALA A 92 8.58 0.84 9.37
CA ALA A 92 9.77 0.66 10.19
C ALA A 92 9.66 -0.65 10.98
N ASP A 93 10.79 -1.32 11.20
CA ASP A 93 10.86 -2.51 12.06
C ASP A 93 10.56 -2.09 13.51
N PRO A 94 9.60 -2.73 14.18
CA PRO A 94 9.27 -2.41 15.56
C PRO A 94 10.32 -2.93 16.56
N THR A 95 11.24 -3.79 16.12
CA THR A 95 12.32 -4.32 16.99
C THR A 95 13.49 -3.37 17.10
N ALA A 96 14.12 -3.35 18.28
CA ALA A 96 15.33 -2.56 18.53
C ALA A 96 16.59 -3.19 17.91
N ASP A 97 16.53 -4.45 17.47
CA ASP A 97 17.67 -5.21 16.97
C ASP A 97 18.14 -4.71 15.60
N ASP A 98 17.22 -4.16 14.80
CA ASP A 98 17.54 -3.46 13.57
C ASP A 98 16.79 -2.12 13.53
N PRO A 99 17.36 -1.04 14.10
CA PRO A 99 16.75 0.29 14.06
C PRO A 99 16.66 0.85 12.63
N TYR A 100 17.18 0.13 11.63
CA TYR A 100 17.13 0.46 10.21
C TYR A 100 16.28 -0.54 9.42
N GLY A 101 15.70 -1.54 10.08
CA GLY A 101 14.91 -2.58 9.44
C GLY A 101 13.67 -1.96 8.81
N ILE A 102 13.42 -2.23 7.53
CA ILE A 102 12.26 -1.72 6.82
C ILE A 102 11.55 -2.85 6.10
N LEU A 103 10.23 -2.82 6.23
CA LEU A 103 9.33 -3.71 5.51
C LEU A 103 8.57 -2.88 4.47
N SER A 104 8.97 -3.03 3.20
CA SER A 104 8.19 -2.56 2.06
C SER A 104 7.27 -3.67 1.57
N VAL A 105 5.97 -3.36 1.45
CA VAL A 105 4.96 -4.26 0.91
C VAL A 105 4.20 -3.53 -0.19
N PHE A 106 4.17 -4.13 -1.37
CA PHE A 106 3.28 -3.69 -2.44
C PHE A 106 2.21 -4.77 -2.66
N THR A 107 0.94 -4.38 -2.69
CA THR A 107 -0.18 -5.31 -2.78
C THR A 107 -1.15 -4.91 -3.88
N TYR A 108 -1.78 -5.91 -4.48
CA TYR A 108 -3.06 -5.76 -5.15
C TYR A 108 -4.16 -6.22 -4.19
N SER A 109 -5.13 -5.35 -3.94
CA SER A 109 -6.10 -5.49 -2.86
C SER A 109 -7.53 -5.28 -3.35
N ALA A 110 -8.45 -6.11 -2.85
CA ALA A 110 -9.88 -5.89 -3.03
C ALA A 110 -10.38 -4.89 -1.99
N LEU A 111 -11.15 -3.88 -2.41
CA LEU A 111 -11.84 -2.98 -1.50
C LEU A 111 -13.08 -3.71 -0.97
N VAL A 112 -13.00 -4.19 0.27
CA VAL A 112 -14.08 -4.97 0.91
C VAL A 112 -15.02 -4.11 1.73
N ARG A 113 -14.61 -2.88 2.07
CA ARG A 113 -15.44 -1.93 2.79
C ARG A 113 -15.06 -0.50 2.42
N VAL A 114 -16.08 0.31 2.14
CA VAL A 114 -15.96 1.76 2.00
C VAL A 114 -17.09 2.36 2.82
N ALA A 115 -16.77 3.23 3.77
CA ALA A 115 -17.78 3.85 4.63
C ALA A 115 -17.41 5.29 4.96
N SER A 116 -18.33 6.23 4.73
CA SER A 116 -18.18 7.60 5.19
C SER A 116 -18.28 7.67 6.72
N ARG A 117 -17.45 8.55 7.28
CA ARG A 117 -17.36 8.91 8.70
C ARG A 117 -17.31 10.43 8.82
N GLU A 118 -17.50 10.95 10.02
CA GLU A 118 -17.47 12.40 10.27
C GLU A 118 -16.09 13.02 9.92
N ASP A 119 -15.03 12.24 10.06
CA ASP A 119 -13.63 12.63 9.88
C ASP A 119 -13.02 12.19 8.53
N GLY A 120 -13.81 11.59 7.63
CA GLY A 120 -13.34 11.15 6.32
C GLY A 120 -13.98 9.84 5.86
N ILE A 121 -13.20 9.01 5.18
CA ILE A 121 -13.66 7.73 4.63
C ILE A 121 -12.85 6.61 5.24
N PHE A 122 -13.55 5.61 5.80
CA PHE A 122 -12.93 4.34 6.15
C PHE A 122 -12.85 3.43 4.92
N LEU A 123 -11.65 2.94 4.63
CA LEU A 123 -11.40 1.91 3.63
C LEU A 123 -10.92 0.63 4.30
N GLY A 124 -11.60 -0.48 4.03
CA GLY A 124 -11.14 -1.82 4.34
C GLY A 124 -10.65 -2.50 3.07
N ALA A 125 -9.38 -2.89 3.05
CA ALA A 125 -8.73 -3.55 1.93
C ALA A 125 -8.30 -4.97 2.32
N ARG A 126 -8.63 -5.96 1.48
CA ARG A 126 -8.17 -7.34 1.60
C ARG A 126 -7.08 -7.60 0.58
N PHE A 127 -5.92 -8.03 1.02
CA PHE A 127 -4.79 -8.39 0.16
C PHE A 127 -5.16 -9.61 -0.68
N VAL A 128 -5.04 -9.46 -2.00
CA VAL A 128 -5.30 -10.52 -2.99
C VAL A 128 -3.98 -11.03 -3.54
N ARG A 129 -3.03 -10.13 -3.84
CA ARG A 129 -1.69 -10.49 -4.29
C ARG A 129 -0.63 -9.59 -3.68
N PHE A 130 0.57 -10.14 -3.51
CA PHE A 130 1.77 -9.39 -3.13
C PHE A 130 2.67 -9.23 -4.34
N ALA A 131 3.19 -8.02 -4.55
CA ALA A 131 4.10 -7.73 -5.62
C ALA A 131 5.56 -7.98 -5.20
N VAL A 132 6.34 -8.48 -6.16
CA VAL A 132 7.78 -8.60 -6.11
C VAL A 132 8.33 -7.82 -7.30
N GLY A 133 9.31 -6.94 -7.05
CA GLY A 133 9.97 -6.22 -8.13
C GLY A 133 10.81 -7.17 -8.99
N SER A 134 10.61 -7.15 -10.31
CA SER A 134 11.53 -7.83 -11.21
C SER A 134 12.88 -7.11 -11.20
N ARG A 135 13.98 -7.87 -11.14
CA ARG A 135 15.34 -7.32 -11.18
C ARG A 135 15.81 -6.98 -12.59
N LEU A 136 15.15 -7.53 -13.61
CA LEU A 136 15.55 -7.41 -15.01
C LEU A 136 14.64 -6.46 -15.79
N GLU A 137 13.39 -6.34 -15.36
CA GLU A 137 12.36 -5.57 -16.04
C GLU A 137 11.77 -4.55 -15.07
N LYS A 138 11.42 -3.35 -15.56
CA LYS A 138 10.76 -2.29 -14.76
C LYS A 138 9.28 -2.61 -14.50
N THR A 139 9.03 -3.76 -13.88
CA THR A 139 7.69 -4.30 -13.66
C THR A 139 7.58 -5.00 -12.31
N LEU A 140 6.39 -4.95 -11.74
CA LEU A 140 5.98 -5.72 -10.57
C LEU A 140 5.34 -7.04 -11.01
N GLU A 141 5.79 -8.13 -10.43
CA GLU A 141 5.17 -9.46 -10.59
C GLU A 141 4.35 -9.78 -9.35
N PHE A 142 3.15 -10.33 -9.52
CA PHE A 142 2.23 -10.56 -8.42
C PHE A 142 2.09 -12.03 -8.08
N LEU A 143 2.30 -12.34 -6.79
CA LEU A 143 2.12 -13.66 -6.20
C LEU A 143 0.81 -13.71 -5.40
N ASP A 144 0.11 -14.83 -5.44
CA ASP A 144 -1.14 -15.02 -4.71
C ASP A 144 -0.93 -14.91 -3.19
N ALA A 145 -1.67 -14.01 -2.53
CA ALA A 145 -1.57 -13.77 -1.10
C ALA A 145 -2.03 -14.96 -0.23
N GLN A 146 -2.91 -15.82 -0.75
CA GLN A 146 -3.35 -17.03 -0.06
C GLN A 146 -2.28 -18.12 -0.07
N SER A 147 -1.50 -18.19 -1.16
CA SER A 147 -0.47 -19.21 -1.35
C SER A 147 0.88 -18.80 -0.80
N CYS A 148 1.21 -17.51 -0.91
CA CYS A 148 2.52 -16.94 -0.61
C CYS A 148 2.35 -15.81 0.41
N GLY A 149 1.89 -16.13 1.63
CA GLY A 149 1.81 -15.15 2.71
C GLY A 149 3.15 -14.43 2.90
N VAL A 150 3.12 -13.14 3.25
CA VAL A 150 4.35 -12.38 3.49
C VAL A 150 4.85 -12.67 4.90
N THR A 151 5.78 -13.62 5.02
CA THR A 151 6.40 -14.02 6.30
C THR A 151 6.92 -12.80 7.07
N ALA A 152 7.51 -11.83 6.36
CA ALA A 152 8.01 -10.60 6.98
C ALA A 152 6.90 -9.74 7.59
N LEU A 153 5.71 -9.69 6.96
CA LEU A 153 4.54 -8.95 7.47
C LEU A 153 3.91 -9.67 8.67
N ALA A 154 3.86 -11.00 8.65
CA ALA A 154 3.43 -11.79 9.80
C ALA A 154 4.32 -11.51 11.02
N ARG A 155 5.64 -11.61 10.83
CA ARG A 155 6.63 -11.29 11.86
C ARG A 155 6.51 -9.86 12.36
N TRP A 156 6.29 -8.90 11.45
CA TRP A 156 6.09 -7.50 11.82
C TRP A 156 4.85 -7.34 12.72
N CYS A 157 3.71 -7.95 12.35
CA CYS A 157 2.50 -7.92 13.17
C CYS A 157 2.73 -8.56 14.54
N ASP A 158 3.43 -9.69 14.60
CA ASP A 158 3.75 -10.36 15.86
C ASP A 158 4.64 -9.49 16.76
N ASN A 159 5.61 -8.78 16.19
CA ASN A 159 6.50 -7.91 16.95
C ASN A 159 5.77 -6.68 17.51
N VAL A 160 4.87 -6.07 16.72
CA VAL A 160 4.01 -4.98 17.22
C VAL A 160 3.10 -5.48 18.35
N ALA A 161 2.48 -6.64 18.19
CA ALA A 161 1.61 -7.23 19.22
C ALA A 161 2.34 -7.53 20.54
N ARG A 162 3.64 -7.81 20.49
CA ARG A 162 4.50 -8.02 21.66
C ARG A 162 4.94 -6.72 22.34
N GLY A 163 4.57 -5.55 21.79
CA GLY A 163 4.90 -4.25 22.36
C GLY A 163 6.35 -3.83 22.13
N ALA A 164 6.96 -4.26 21.01
CA ALA A 164 8.28 -3.78 20.64
C ALA A 164 8.20 -2.27 20.33
N MET A 165 8.96 -1.46 21.07
CA MET A 165 8.99 -0.01 20.97
C MET A 165 10.29 0.37 20.26
N ALA A 166 10.21 0.89 19.02
CA ALA A 166 11.36 1.50 18.36
C ALA A 166 11.30 3.03 18.48
N GLU A 167 12.48 3.66 18.62
CA GLU A 167 12.63 5.11 18.50
C GLU A 167 12.55 5.53 17.01
N PRO A 168 11.90 6.65 16.67
CA PRO A 168 11.75 7.09 15.28
C PRO A 168 13.11 7.41 14.61
N GLY A 169 13.51 6.60 13.62
CA GLY A 169 14.75 6.74 12.86
C GLY A 169 14.55 7.12 11.39
N ARG A 170 15.46 7.95 10.86
CA ARG A 170 15.48 8.57 9.51
C ARG A 170 15.28 7.59 8.32
N HIS A 171 14.68 8.10 7.23
CA HIS A 171 14.52 7.48 5.89
C HIS A 171 15.69 6.60 5.44
N ARG A 172 15.42 5.41 4.86
CA ARG A 172 16.31 4.66 3.94
C ARG A 172 15.78 3.29 3.44
N ALA A 173 16.46 2.73 2.44
CA ALA A 173 16.47 1.33 1.93
C ALA A 173 15.16 0.51 1.94
N GLY A 174 14.15 1.01 1.23
CA GLY A 174 13.01 0.26 0.73
C GLY A 174 12.82 0.55 -0.77
N LEU A 175 11.70 0.13 -1.35
CA LEU A 175 11.28 0.68 -2.65
C LEU A 175 10.95 2.17 -2.42
N ASP A 176 11.94 3.04 -2.58
CA ASP A 176 11.82 4.47 -2.30
C ASP A 176 10.66 5.06 -3.11
N MET A 177 9.65 5.61 -2.43
CA MET A 177 8.46 6.15 -3.07
C MET A 177 8.81 7.30 -4.00
N ASP A 178 9.73 8.19 -3.60
CA ASP A 178 10.11 9.33 -4.44
C ASP A 178 10.79 8.81 -5.71
N HIS A 179 11.66 7.80 -5.58
CA HIS A 179 12.26 7.16 -6.75
C HIS A 179 11.23 6.44 -7.64
N LEU A 180 10.28 5.69 -7.05
CA LEU A 180 9.22 5.04 -7.81
C LEU A 180 8.39 6.06 -8.61
N LEU A 181 8.06 7.18 -7.98
CA LEU A 181 7.30 8.25 -8.63
C LEU A 181 8.11 8.90 -9.76
N GLU A 182 9.41 9.13 -9.57
CA GLU A 182 10.31 9.59 -10.64
C GLU A 182 10.34 8.62 -11.82
N GLU A 183 10.40 7.31 -11.56
CA GLU A 183 10.38 6.30 -12.62
C GLU A 183 9.06 6.28 -13.39
N VAL A 184 7.93 6.43 -12.68
CA VAL A 184 6.61 6.58 -13.28
C VAL A 184 6.56 7.80 -14.18
N GLU A 185 7.06 8.96 -13.72
CA GLU A 185 7.10 10.18 -14.53
C GLU A 185 7.93 10.01 -15.80
N ALA A 186 9.11 9.41 -15.68
CA ALA A 186 9.97 9.15 -16.83
C ALA A 186 9.32 8.21 -17.85
N ALA A 187 8.63 7.18 -17.37
CA ALA A 187 7.91 6.23 -18.22
C ALA A 187 6.73 6.89 -18.94
N LEU A 188 5.97 7.74 -18.25
CA LEU A 188 4.84 8.49 -18.83
C LEU A 188 5.31 9.51 -19.88
N ALA A 189 6.41 10.21 -19.63
CA ALA A 189 6.99 11.16 -20.59
C ALA A 189 7.45 10.46 -21.88
N SER A 190 8.06 9.28 -21.76
CA SER A 190 8.55 8.49 -22.90
C SER A 190 7.41 7.96 -23.80
N ALA A 191 6.25 7.65 -23.22
CA ALA A 191 5.07 7.21 -23.97
C ALA A 191 4.41 8.35 -24.77
N GLY A 192 4.52 9.59 -24.28
CA GLY A 192 4.01 10.79 -24.98
C GLY A 192 4.80 11.14 -26.24
N THR A 193 6.12 10.92 -26.25
CA THR A 193 6.98 11.22 -27.41
C THR A 193 6.76 10.26 -28.59
N GLN A 194 6.44 8.99 -28.33
CA GLN A 194 6.18 8.00 -29.39
C GLN A 194 4.83 8.18 -30.09
N SER A 195 3.92 8.97 -29.51
CA SER A 195 2.59 9.23 -30.08
C SER A 195 2.59 10.41 -31.09
N GLY A 196 3.73 11.08 -31.28
CA GLY A 196 3.87 12.28 -32.11
C GLY A 196 4.61 12.11 -33.45
N GLU A 197 5.10 10.91 -33.79
CA GLU A 197 5.87 10.64 -35.02
C GLU A 197 5.08 9.91 -36.12
N ASN A 198 3.75 10.00 -36.13
CA ASN A 198 2.93 9.58 -37.27
C ASN A 198 1.94 10.71 -37.66
N THR A 199 2.48 11.76 -38.28
CA THR A 199 1.72 12.61 -39.22
C THR A 199 2.63 13.06 -40.34
#